data_AF-A0A933JT94-F1
#
_entry.id   AF-A0A933JT94-F1
#
_cell.length_a   1.000
_cell.length_b   1.000
_cell.length_c   1.000
_cell.angle_alpha   90.00
_cell.angle_beta   90.00
_cell.angle_gamma   90.00
#
_symmetry.space_group_name_H-M   'P 1'
#
loop_
_entity.id
_entity.type
_entity.pdbx_description
1 polymer ?
#
loop_
_entity_poly.entity_id
_entity_poly.type
_entity_poly.pdbx_seq_one_letter_code
_entity_poly.pdbx_strand_id
1 'polypeptide(L)'
;MRAMALVAFGAFVVLAPLGAKAESPVRGDPVRSDSCESAAKQVLRLVEALPMEGRATRIAQAFVGEKELGCGVFAESFWEKIPPLPVGCTMERAESCRFEGGLEVAPRAAQDVGAERYVRIQSAAVALRKAGKLSAAHERLLLTWLLSAALEGERNRAHPSR
;
A
#
# COMPACT_ATOMS: atom_id res chain seq x y z
N MET A 1 46.00 -24.37 -67.14
CA MET A 1 44.89 -23.59 -66.55
C MET A 1 45.49 -22.34 -65.92
N ARG A 2 45.07 -21.15 -66.37
CA ARG A 2 45.50 -19.83 -65.86
C ARG A 2 44.48 -19.35 -64.83
N ALA A 3 44.94 -18.86 -63.68
CA ALA A 3 44.24 -17.88 -62.82
C ALA A 3 45.33 -17.21 -61.98
N MET A 4 45.77 -15.99 -62.34
CA MET A 4 45.19 -14.68 -61.98
C MET A 4 45.52 -14.25 -60.54
N ALA A 5 46.30 -13.17 -60.47
CA ALA A 5 46.57 -12.35 -59.30
C ALA A 5 45.46 -11.30 -59.07
N LEU A 6 45.63 -10.51 -58.00
CA LEU A 6 44.91 -9.29 -57.56
C LEU A 6 43.68 -9.57 -56.67
N VAL A 7 43.35 -8.79 -55.62
CA VAL A 7 43.56 -7.37 -55.28
C VAL A 7 43.57 -7.22 -53.74
N ALA A 8 44.31 -6.25 -53.20
CA ALA A 8 44.22 -5.76 -51.82
C ALA A 8 43.11 -4.70 -51.64
N PHE A 9 42.29 -4.76 -50.59
CA PHE A 9 41.51 -3.59 -50.13
C PHE A 9 41.10 -3.72 -48.65
N GLY A 10 41.26 -2.63 -47.91
CA GLY A 10 40.32 -2.27 -46.85
C GLY A 10 40.78 -2.49 -45.41
N ALA A 11 41.50 -1.50 -44.87
CA ALA A 11 41.47 -1.23 -43.44
C ALA A 11 40.03 -0.84 -43.03
N PHE A 12 39.50 -1.47 -41.98
CA PHE A 12 38.45 -0.87 -41.16
C PHE A 12 38.81 -1.07 -39.69
N VAL A 13 39.47 -0.05 -39.15
CA VAL A 13 39.51 0.23 -37.72
C VAL A 13 38.09 0.57 -37.30
N VAL A 14 37.40 -0.33 -36.59
CA VAL A 14 36.21 0.04 -35.85
C VAL A 14 36.64 0.33 -34.43
N LEU A 15 36.74 1.64 -34.14
CA LEU A 15 36.81 2.20 -32.80
C LEU A 15 35.68 1.62 -31.95
N ALA A 16 36.01 1.05 -30.80
CA ALA A 16 35.07 0.87 -29.72
C ALA A 16 34.76 2.24 -29.10
N PRO A 17 33.50 2.72 -29.11
CA PRO A 17 33.15 3.90 -28.35
C PRO A 17 32.92 3.53 -26.89
N LEU A 18 33.76 4.11 -26.03
CA LEU A 18 33.37 4.92 -24.88
C LEU A 18 32.13 4.48 -24.09
N GLY A 19 32.39 4.17 -22.81
CA GLY A 19 31.56 4.71 -21.73
C GLY A 19 30.22 4.00 -21.51
N ALA A 20 30.26 2.72 -21.15
CA ALA A 20 29.19 2.16 -20.34
C ALA A 20 29.25 2.82 -18.95
N LYS A 21 28.49 3.91 -18.77
CA LYS A 21 28.11 4.39 -17.44
C LYS A 21 27.48 3.21 -16.72
N ALA A 22 28.09 2.78 -15.62
CA ALA A 22 27.39 2.00 -14.63
C ALA A 22 26.19 2.84 -14.19
N GLU A 23 24.99 2.45 -14.61
CA GLU A 23 23.76 2.91 -13.99
C GLU A 23 23.89 2.61 -12.50
N SER A 24 23.98 3.69 -11.73
CA SER A 24 23.96 3.63 -10.28
C SER A 24 22.70 2.84 -9.87
N PRO A 25 22.79 1.94 -8.88
CA PRO A 25 21.58 1.37 -8.31
C PRO A 25 20.72 2.55 -7.90
N VAL A 26 19.47 2.57 -8.37
CA VAL A 26 18.44 3.49 -7.90
C VAL A 26 18.37 3.27 -6.39
N ARG A 27 19.12 4.08 -5.65
CA ARG A 27 18.90 4.32 -4.23
C ARG A 27 17.53 4.96 -4.24
N GLY A 28 16.50 4.16 -3.97
CA GLY A 28 15.21 4.71 -3.61
C GLY A 28 15.48 5.70 -2.50
N ASP A 29 15.29 6.98 -2.79
CA ASP A 29 15.39 8.01 -1.77
C ASP A 29 14.53 7.54 -0.58
N PRO A 30 15.04 7.62 0.65
CA PRO A 30 14.21 7.33 1.80
C PRO A 30 13.04 8.30 1.72
N VAL A 31 11.85 7.77 1.40
CA VAL A 31 10.57 8.49 1.50
C VAL A 31 10.60 9.18 2.86
N ARG A 32 10.82 10.51 2.84
CA ARG A 32 10.95 11.32 4.06
C ARG A 32 9.68 11.06 4.86
N SER A 33 9.80 10.67 6.13
CA SER A 33 8.64 10.35 6.99
C SER A 33 7.58 11.46 7.00
N ASP A 34 8.00 12.70 6.74
CA ASP A 34 7.14 13.88 6.62
C ASP A 34 6.16 13.80 5.45
N SER A 35 6.51 13.12 4.34
CA SER A 35 5.59 12.96 3.20
C SER A 35 4.47 11.98 3.52
N CYS A 36 4.75 10.94 4.30
CA CYS A 36 3.76 9.94 4.73
C CYS A 36 2.68 10.51 5.64
N GLU A 37 3.10 11.21 6.68
CA GLU A 37 2.15 11.88 7.58
C GLU A 37 1.36 12.97 6.86
N SER A 38 2.01 13.73 5.97
CA SER A 38 1.34 14.76 5.18
C SER A 38 0.27 14.18 4.26
N ALA A 39 0.55 13.05 3.62
CA ALA A 39 -0.43 12.37 2.76
C ALA A 39 -1.60 11.81 3.59
N ALA A 40 -1.34 11.20 4.76
CA ALA A 40 -2.40 10.78 5.67
C ALA A 40 -3.28 11.97 6.12
N LYS A 41 -2.68 13.12 6.44
CA LYS A 41 -3.41 14.37 6.76
C LYS A 41 -4.23 14.87 5.57
N GLN A 42 -3.70 14.78 4.35
CA GLN A 42 -4.42 15.21 3.15
C GLN A 42 -5.66 14.35 2.92
N VAL A 43 -5.53 13.02 2.98
CA VAL A 43 -6.68 12.11 2.86
C VAL A 43 -7.69 12.40 3.97
N LEU A 44 -7.24 12.54 5.23
CA LEU A 44 -8.12 12.90 6.35
C LEU A 44 -8.91 14.18 6.06
N ARG A 45 -8.26 15.26 5.59
CA ARG A 45 -8.94 16.51 5.24
C ARG A 45 -10.00 16.30 4.15
N LEU A 46 -9.72 15.48 3.15
CA LEU A 46 -10.66 15.19 2.06
C LEU A 46 -11.87 14.38 2.54
N VAL A 47 -11.68 13.44 3.47
CA VAL A 47 -12.76 12.52 3.89
C VAL A 47 -13.53 13.03 5.11
N GLU A 48 -12.92 13.85 5.97
CA GLU A 48 -13.60 14.43 7.13
C GLU A 48 -14.72 15.41 6.74
N ALA A 49 -14.65 15.97 5.53
CA ALA A 49 -15.70 16.82 4.96
C ALA A 49 -16.89 16.03 4.39
N LEU A 50 -16.76 14.71 4.19
CA LEU A 50 -17.81 13.86 3.64
C LEU A 50 -18.72 13.32 4.75
N PRO A 51 -19.97 12.94 4.47
CA PRO A 51 -20.75 12.10 5.40
C PRO A 51 -19.93 10.88 5.82
N MET A 52 -20.06 10.39 7.05
CA MET A 52 -19.34 9.18 7.49
C MET A 52 -19.60 7.99 6.56
N GLU A 53 -20.82 7.92 6.03
CA GLU A 53 -21.20 7.00 4.97
C GLU A 53 -20.38 7.25 3.70
N GLY A 54 -19.63 6.25 3.25
CA GLY A 54 -18.79 6.33 2.06
C GLY A 54 -17.37 6.83 2.30
N ARG A 55 -17.01 7.28 3.51
CA ARG A 55 -15.61 7.61 3.83
C ARG A 55 -14.71 6.38 3.67
N ALA A 56 -15.15 5.20 4.12
CA ALA A 56 -14.36 3.98 3.97
C ALA A 56 -14.06 3.66 2.49
N THR A 57 -15.08 3.80 1.63
CA THR A 57 -14.91 3.65 0.18
C THR A 57 -13.95 4.69 -0.39
N ARG A 58 -14.07 5.97 0.00
CA ARG A 58 -13.18 7.04 -0.49
C ARG A 58 -11.74 6.86 -0.04
N ILE A 59 -11.54 6.45 1.22
CA ILE A 59 -10.22 6.12 1.77
C ILE A 59 -9.61 4.94 0.97
N ALA A 60 -10.38 3.87 0.74
CA ALA A 60 -9.92 2.73 -0.06
C ALA A 60 -9.51 3.14 -1.48
N GLN A 61 -10.31 3.97 -2.15
CA GLN A 61 -10.00 4.49 -3.49
C GLN A 61 -8.74 5.36 -3.50
N ALA A 62 -8.53 6.18 -2.47
CA ALA A 62 -7.31 6.98 -2.35
C ALA A 62 -6.08 6.07 -2.28
N PHE A 63 -6.16 4.98 -1.51
CA PHE A 63 -5.08 3.99 -1.41
C PHE A 63 -4.80 3.22 -2.70
N VAL A 64 -5.82 2.94 -3.52
CA VAL A 64 -5.64 2.28 -4.83
C VAL A 64 -5.14 3.26 -5.89
N GLY A 65 -5.62 4.50 -5.88
CA GLY A 65 -5.39 5.48 -6.95
C GLY A 65 -4.12 6.32 -6.82
N GLU A 66 -3.59 6.54 -5.62
CA GLU A 66 -2.40 7.39 -5.42
C GLU A 66 -1.15 6.60 -5.06
N LYS A 67 -0.21 6.53 -6.02
CA LYS A 67 1.17 6.04 -5.80
C LYS A 67 1.97 6.93 -4.82
N GLU A 68 1.53 8.17 -4.60
CA GLU A 68 2.17 9.13 -3.67
C GLU A 68 1.81 8.89 -2.19
N LEU A 69 0.79 8.08 -1.90
CA LEU A 69 0.59 7.45 -0.57
C LEU A 69 1.61 6.31 -0.31
N GLY A 70 2.62 6.18 -1.18
CA GLY A 70 3.70 5.18 -1.25
C GLY A 70 4.67 5.16 -0.08
N CYS A 71 4.16 5.24 1.14
CA CYS A 71 4.80 4.64 2.29
C CYS A 71 4.64 3.13 2.10
N GLY A 72 5.69 2.32 2.11
CA GLY A 72 5.62 0.88 1.75
C GLY A 72 4.62 -0.01 2.53
N VAL A 73 3.87 0.54 3.49
CA VAL A 73 2.72 -0.10 4.18
C VAL A 73 1.38 0.19 3.50
N PHE A 74 1.30 1.21 2.65
CA PHE A 74 0.09 1.67 1.97
C PHE A 74 0.20 1.66 0.44
N ALA A 75 1.35 1.23 -0.09
CA ALA A 75 1.55 1.07 -1.52
C ALA A 75 0.50 0.11 -2.10
N GLU A 76 0.14 0.31 -3.37
CA GLU A 76 -0.77 -0.54 -4.16
C GLU A 76 -0.51 -2.05 -3.91
N SER A 77 0.76 -2.45 -3.83
CA SER A 77 1.18 -3.84 -3.57
C SER A 77 0.79 -4.41 -2.20
N PHE A 78 0.66 -3.59 -1.16
CA PHE A 78 0.13 -4.02 0.15
C PHE A 78 -1.38 -4.29 0.07
N TRP A 79 -2.08 -3.61 -0.84
CA TRP A 79 -3.51 -3.76 -1.03
C TRP A 79 -3.86 -4.85 -2.06
N GLU A 80 -2.96 -5.15 -3.01
CA GLU A 80 -3.10 -6.26 -3.95
C GLU A 80 -3.10 -7.63 -3.27
N LYS A 81 -2.37 -7.80 -2.16
CA LYS A 81 -2.24 -9.08 -1.44
C LYS A 81 -2.79 -8.99 -0.02
N ILE A 82 -3.53 -9.99 0.43
CA ILE A 82 -4.00 -10.06 1.82
C ILE A 82 -2.76 -10.21 2.73
N PRO A 83 -2.59 -9.34 3.75
CA PRO A 83 -1.47 -9.46 4.68
C PRO A 83 -1.46 -10.78 5.43
N PRO A 84 -0.29 -11.30 5.83
CA PRO A 84 -0.22 -12.49 6.64
C PRO A 84 -0.92 -12.27 7.99
N LEU A 85 -1.74 -13.23 8.38
CA LEU A 85 -2.39 -13.22 9.68
C LEU A 85 -1.40 -13.59 10.80
N PRO A 86 -1.66 -13.16 12.05
CA PRO A 86 -0.97 -13.71 13.21
C PRO A 86 -1.07 -15.23 13.27
N VAL A 87 -0.11 -15.88 13.94
CA VAL A 87 -0.13 -17.34 14.10
C VAL A 87 -1.41 -17.76 14.84
N GLY A 88 -2.10 -18.79 14.32
CA GLY A 88 -3.36 -19.29 14.89
C GLY A 88 -4.62 -18.57 14.42
N CYS A 89 -4.48 -17.58 13.54
CA CYS A 89 -5.60 -16.88 12.94
C CYS A 89 -5.98 -17.42 11.56
N THR A 90 -7.27 -17.35 11.26
CA THR A 90 -7.81 -17.53 9.92
C THR A 90 -8.69 -16.33 9.55
N MET A 91 -8.91 -16.12 8.26
CA MET A 91 -9.78 -15.03 7.77
C MET A 91 -11.22 -15.20 8.27
N GLU A 92 -11.69 -16.44 8.42
CA GLU A 92 -13.03 -16.77 8.91
C GLU A 92 -13.25 -16.42 10.38
N ARG A 93 -12.16 -16.24 11.15
CA ARG A 93 -12.17 -15.95 12.58
C ARG A 93 -11.34 -14.73 12.93
N ALA A 94 -11.31 -13.74 12.05
CA ALA A 94 -10.51 -12.53 12.21
C ALA A 94 -10.85 -11.72 13.48
N GLU A 95 -12.06 -11.85 14.02
CA GLU A 95 -12.50 -11.26 15.29
C GLU A 95 -11.74 -11.81 16.49
N SER A 96 -11.24 -13.03 16.40
CA SER A 96 -10.42 -13.65 17.45
C SER A 96 -8.94 -13.26 17.34
N CYS A 97 -8.55 -12.60 16.25
CA CYS A 97 -7.17 -12.24 16.01
C CYS A 97 -6.69 -11.11 16.89
N ARG A 98 -5.56 -11.34 17.55
CA ARG A 98 -4.83 -10.31 18.27
C ARG A 98 -3.74 -9.74 17.37
N PHE A 99 -3.83 -8.44 17.13
CA PHE A 99 -2.81 -7.67 16.41
C PHE A 99 -1.99 -6.90 17.45
N GLU A 100 -0.89 -7.48 17.91
CA GLU A 100 -0.01 -6.82 18.88
C GLU A 100 0.54 -5.52 18.29
N GLY A 101 0.30 -4.39 18.97
CA GLY A 101 0.62 -3.07 18.45
C GLY A 101 -0.31 -2.58 17.33
N GLY A 102 -1.44 -3.26 17.12
CA GLY A 102 -2.53 -2.80 16.26
C GLY A 102 -3.33 -1.67 16.92
N LEU A 103 -4.45 -1.31 16.27
CA LEU A 103 -5.37 -0.29 16.75
C LEU A 103 -6.30 -0.85 17.80
N GLU A 104 -6.57 -0.06 18.85
CA GLU A 104 -7.61 -0.38 19.82
C GLU A 104 -8.99 -0.16 19.22
N VAL A 105 -9.79 -1.21 19.21
CA VAL A 105 -11.11 -1.26 18.59
C VAL A 105 -12.04 -2.14 19.42
N ALA A 106 -13.35 -1.97 19.25
CA ALA A 106 -14.34 -2.79 19.94
C ALA A 106 -14.20 -4.28 19.55
N PRO A 107 -14.45 -5.23 20.48
CA PRO A 107 -14.29 -6.67 20.24
C PRO A 107 -15.10 -7.28 19.08
N ARG A 108 -16.10 -6.55 18.53
CA ARG A 108 -16.92 -6.99 17.40
C ARG A 108 -16.54 -6.35 16.06
N ALA A 109 -15.54 -5.46 16.05
CA ALA A 109 -15.19 -4.66 14.88
C ALA A 109 -14.94 -5.50 13.62
N ALA A 110 -14.34 -6.69 13.72
CA ALA A 110 -14.11 -7.54 12.56
C ALA A 110 -15.40 -8.03 11.88
N GLN A 111 -16.47 -8.27 12.65
CA GLN A 111 -17.78 -8.66 12.12
C GLN A 111 -18.46 -7.47 11.44
N ASP A 112 -18.33 -6.29 12.03
CA ASP A 112 -18.99 -5.07 11.55
C ASP A 112 -18.29 -4.52 10.30
N VAL A 113 -16.96 -4.60 10.24
CA VAL A 113 -16.12 -4.12 9.13
C VAL A 113 -15.98 -5.15 8.00
N GLY A 114 -16.12 -6.43 8.31
CA GLY A 114 -15.73 -7.55 7.45
C GLY A 114 -14.27 -7.96 7.67
N ALA A 115 -14.04 -9.28 7.77
CA ALA A 115 -12.77 -9.86 8.20
C ALA A 115 -11.57 -9.40 7.37
N GLU A 116 -11.68 -9.38 6.04
CA GLU A 116 -10.54 -9.01 5.18
C GLU A 116 -10.13 -7.56 5.38
N ARG A 117 -11.09 -6.63 5.35
CA ARG A 117 -10.83 -5.21 5.52
C ARG A 117 -10.27 -4.94 6.91
N TYR A 118 -10.81 -5.60 7.94
CA TYR A 118 -10.31 -5.53 9.31
C TYR A 118 -8.83 -5.96 9.41
N VAL A 119 -8.49 -7.13 8.88
CA VAL A 119 -7.12 -7.68 8.88
C VAL A 119 -6.16 -6.74 8.18
N ARG A 120 -6.54 -6.21 7.02
CA ARG A 120 -5.68 -5.30 6.26
C ARG A 120 -5.37 -4.02 7.03
N ILE A 121 -6.40 -3.39 7.61
CA ILE A 121 -6.23 -2.15 8.38
C ILE A 121 -5.38 -2.39 9.63
N GLN A 122 -5.66 -3.45 10.39
CA GLN A 122 -4.88 -3.80 11.58
C GLN A 122 -3.42 -4.13 11.24
N SER A 123 -3.19 -4.89 10.16
CA SER A 123 -1.83 -5.23 9.71
C SER A 123 -1.04 -4.01 9.26
N ALA A 124 -1.71 -3.04 8.61
CA ALA A 124 -1.09 -1.77 8.26
C ALA A 124 -0.66 -0.99 9.51
N ALA A 125 -1.51 -0.92 10.54
CA ALA A 125 -1.18 -0.28 11.81
C ALA A 125 0.04 -0.93 12.49
N VAL A 126 0.06 -2.27 12.57
CA VAL A 126 1.19 -3.03 13.15
C VAL A 126 2.48 -2.78 12.36
N ALA A 127 2.42 -2.82 11.03
CA ALA A 127 3.60 -2.60 10.19
C ALA A 127 4.17 -1.19 10.33
N LEU A 128 3.32 -0.16 10.35
CA LEU A 128 3.74 1.23 10.61
C LEU A 128 4.35 1.39 12.00
N ARG A 129 3.74 0.77 13.02
CA ARG A 129 4.23 0.85 14.39
C ARG A 129 5.59 0.18 14.55
N LYS A 130 5.76 -1.04 14.02
CA LYS A 130 7.04 -1.76 14.00
C LYS A 130 8.14 -0.98 13.28
N ALA A 131 7.77 -0.21 12.25
CA ALA A 131 8.70 0.66 11.52
C ALA A 131 8.96 2.00 12.23
N GLY A 132 8.30 2.31 13.36
CA GLY A 132 8.39 3.61 14.03
C GLY A 132 7.76 4.76 13.24
N LYS A 133 6.84 4.47 12.31
CA LYS A 133 6.23 5.44 11.38
C LYS A 133 4.73 5.67 11.61
N LEU A 134 4.13 5.03 12.61
CA LEU A 134 2.73 5.26 12.96
C LEU A 134 2.59 6.60 13.70
N SER A 135 2.22 7.65 12.98
CA SER A 135 1.88 8.94 13.59
C SER A 135 0.39 9.06 13.92
N ALA A 136 0.01 10.07 14.70
CA ALA A 136 -1.37 10.32 15.08
C ALA A 136 -2.31 10.51 13.87
N ALA A 137 -1.80 11.07 12.76
CA ALA A 137 -2.57 11.20 11.53
C ALA A 137 -2.89 9.84 10.89
N HIS A 138 -1.93 8.92 10.89
CA HIS A 138 -2.14 7.56 10.39
C HIS A 138 -3.16 6.81 11.25
N GLU A 139 -2.99 6.85 12.57
CA GLU A 139 -3.92 6.21 13.51
C GLU A 139 -5.35 6.74 13.33
N ARG A 140 -5.52 8.07 13.24
CA ARG A 140 -6.81 8.69 12.99
C ARG A 140 -7.41 8.29 11.63
N LEU A 141 -6.60 8.21 10.57
CA LEU A 141 -7.07 7.78 9.25
C LEU A 141 -7.57 6.32 9.28
N LEU A 142 -6.80 5.42 9.88
CA LEU A 142 -7.15 4.00 9.97
C LEU A 142 -8.37 3.76 10.87
N LEU A 143 -8.48 4.48 11.99
CA LEU A 143 -9.66 4.43 12.86
C LEU A 143 -10.89 4.98 12.15
N THR A 144 -10.76 6.10 11.41
CA THR A 144 -11.86 6.66 10.60
C THR A 144 -12.33 5.64 9.57
N TRP A 145 -11.40 4.90 8.95
CA TRP A 145 -11.73 3.85 8.00
C TRP A 145 -12.50 2.70 8.68
N LEU A 146 -11.99 2.17 9.80
CA LEU A 146 -12.66 1.11 10.56
C LEU A 146 -14.07 1.50 10.98
N LEU A 147 -14.24 2.68 11.58
CA LEU A 147 -15.55 3.16 12.02
C LEU A 147 -16.54 3.32 10.87
N SER A 148 -16.08 3.90 9.76
CA SER A 148 -16.94 4.11 8.59
C SER A 148 -17.30 2.78 7.92
N ALA A 149 -16.38 1.81 7.89
CA ALA A 149 -16.64 0.48 7.35
C ALA A 149 -17.60 -0.34 8.22
N ALA A 150 -17.52 -0.19 9.56
CA ALA A 150 -18.46 -0.82 10.48
C ALA A 150 -19.89 -0.33 10.25
N LEU A 151 -20.07 0.99 10.10
CA LEU A 151 -21.37 1.59 9.77
C LEU A 151 -21.91 1.12 8.40
N GLU A 152 -21.05 1.03 7.38
CA GLU A 152 -21.41 0.45 6.08
C GLU A 152 -21.90 -1.00 6.23
N GLY A 153 -21.20 -1.83 7.02
CA GLY A 153 -21.56 -3.24 7.24
C GLY A 153 -22.83 -3.44 8.08
N GLU A 154 -23.05 -2.63 9.12
CA GLU A 154 -24.31 -2.58 9.87
C GLU A 154 -25.49 -2.27 8.96
N ARG A 155 -25.36 -1.26 8.10
CA ARG A 155 -26.41 -0.88 7.14
C ARG A 155 -26.68 -1.99 6.13
N ASN A 156 -25.64 -2.59 5.56
CA ASN A 156 -25.80 -3.69 4.58
C ASN A 156 -26.51 -4.90 5.22
N ARG A 157 -26.30 -5.16 6.51
CA ARG A 157 -27.03 -6.20 7.24
C ARG A 157 -28.49 -5.81 7.53
N ALA A 158 -28.74 -4.55 7.88
CA ALA A 158 -30.09 -4.03 8.11
C ALA A 158 -30.93 -3.93 6.82
N HIS A 159 -30.28 -3.70 5.68
CA HIS A 159 -30.90 -3.55 4.36
C HIS A 159 -30.11 -4.30 3.28
N PRO A 160 -30.23 -5.65 3.19
CA PRO A 160 -29.39 -6.48 2.31
C PRO A 160 -29.52 -6.26 0.80
N SER A 161 -30.39 -5.36 0.35
CA SER A 161 -30.62 -5.12 -1.07
C SER A 161 -31.41 -3.82 -1.25
N ARG A 162 -30.66 -2.72 -1.45
CA ARG A 162 -31.02 -1.64 -2.37
C ARG A 162 -30.04 -1.67 -3.52
#